data_AF-A0A5B2YTI3-F1
#
_entry.id   AF-A0A5B2YTI3-F1
#
_cell.length_a   1.000
_cell.length_b   1.000
_cell.length_c   1.000
_cell.angle_alpha   90.00
_cell.angle_beta   90.00
_cell.angle_gamma   90.00
#
_symmetry.space_group_name_H-M   'P 1'
#
loop_
_entity.id
_entity.type
_entity.pdbx_description
1 polymer ?
#
loop_
_entity_poly.entity_id
_entity_poly.type
_entity_poly.pdbx_seq_one_letter_code
_entity_poly.pdbx_strand_id
1 'polypeptide(L)'
;MLVKVNSINKQEHKATVTLLDVDDLGSVIPIKDLRLRILPNDESLLQSLKSSSHAIIFTEGFNDEDDSTIISVMNLTDDELNHEKENMIKAANDFNPPSPE
;
A
#
# COMPACT_ATOMS: atom_id res chain seq x y z
N MET A 1 3.01 -1.36 -5.80
CA MET A 1 1.99 -2.25 -5.21
C MET A 1 1.47 -1.66 -3.90
N LEU A 2 0.16 -1.71 -3.64
CA LEU A 2 -0.42 -1.34 -2.34
C LEU A 2 -0.30 -2.54 -1.41
N VAL A 3 0.23 -2.35 -0.21
CA VAL A 3 0.44 -3.45 0.73
C VAL A 3 0.11 -3.06 2.16
N LYS A 4 -0.16 -4.08 2.96
CA LYS A 4 -0.13 -4.02 4.41
C LYS A 4 1.17 -4.62 4.93
N VAL A 5 1.91 -3.89 5.75
CA VAL A 5 3.13 -4.38 6.39
C VAL A 5 2.76 -5.26 7.59
N ASN A 6 3.14 -6.54 7.53
CA ASN A 6 2.85 -7.50 8.61
C ASN A 6 4.01 -7.61 9.58
N SER A 7 5.24 -7.75 9.06
CA SER A 7 6.43 -7.85 9.90
C SER A 7 7.71 -7.51 9.14
N ILE A 8 8.74 -7.14 9.88
CA ILE A 8 10.05 -6.76 9.34
C ILE A 8 11.13 -7.51 10.12
N ASN A 9 11.90 -8.35 9.42
CA ASN A 9 13.05 -9.04 9.96
C ASN A 9 14.34 -8.31 9.54
N LYS A 10 14.92 -7.56 10.48
CA LYS A 10 16.18 -6.84 10.26
C LYS A 10 17.39 -7.75 10.05
N GLN A 11 17.43 -8.92 10.71
CA GLN A 11 18.57 -9.82 10.61
C GLN A 11 18.63 -10.48 9.23
N GLU A 12 17.47 -10.86 8.71
CA GLU A 12 17.35 -11.49 7.39
C GLU A 12 17.20 -10.48 6.25
N HIS A 13 17.08 -9.18 6.56
CA HIS A 13 16.79 -8.13 5.57
C HIS A 13 15.54 -8.43 4.75
N LYS A 14 14.47 -8.88 5.41
CA LYS A 14 13.19 -9.23 4.77
C LYS A 14 12.02 -8.52 5.42
N ALA A 15 11.04 -8.12 4.61
CA ALA A 15 9.73 -7.67 5.05
C ALA A 15 8.67 -8.67 4.59
N THR A 16 7.74 -9.02 5.48
CA THR A 16 6.52 -9.75 5.10
C THR A 16 5.39 -8.75 4.98
N VAL A 17 4.74 -8.72 3.83
CA VAL A 17 3.65 -7.81 3.51
C VAL A 17 2.49 -8.59 2.91
N THR A 18 1.27 -8.08 3.05
CA THR A 18 0.10 -8.59 2.31
C THR A 18 -0.18 -7.64 1.16
N LEU A 19 -0.18 -8.15 -0.07
CA LEU A 19 -0.63 -7.43 -1.24
C LEU A 19 -2.13 -7.13 -1.11
N LEU A 20 -2.49 -5.87 -1.33
CA LEU A 20 -3.86 -5.41 -1.28
C LEU A 20 -4.33 -4.99 -2.68
N ASP A 21 -5.61 -5.17 -2.92
CA ASP A 21 -6.30 -4.66 -4.11
C ASP A 21 -7.62 -3.98 -3.72
N VAL A 22 -8.22 -3.25 -4.64
CA VAL A 22 -9.51 -2.59 -4.43
C VAL A 22 -10.55 -3.28 -5.30
N ASP A 23 -11.61 -3.79 -4.66
CA ASP A 23 -12.71 -4.43 -5.38
C ASP A 23 -13.62 -3.41 -6.09
N ASP A 24 -14.55 -3.90 -6.91
CA ASP A 24 -15.52 -3.08 -7.65
C ASP A 24 -16.45 -2.24 -6.74
N LEU A 25 -16.48 -2.54 -5.44
CA LEU A 25 -17.26 -1.83 -4.42
C LEU A 25 -16.42 -0.77 -3.67
N GLY A 26 -15.16 -0.59 -4.05
CA GLY A 26 -14.23 0.36 -3.41
C GLY A 26 -13.69 -0.13 -2.07
N SER A 27 -13.77 -1.43 -1.78
CA SER A 27 -13.24 -2.04 -0.56
C SER A 27 -11.83 -2.57 -0.77
N VAL A 28 -10.95 -2.33 0.20
CA VAL A 28 -9.58 -2.84 0.18
C VAL A 28 -9.58 -4.29 0.65
N ILE A 29 -9.16 -5.21 -0.21
CA ILE A 29 -9.13 -6.65 0.05
C ILE A 29 -7.70 -7.21 0.02
N PRO A 30 -7.36 -8.16 0.91
CA PRO A 30 -6.08 -8.85 0.85
C PRO A 30 -6.07 -9.91 -0.27
N ILE A 31 -5.01 -9.92 -1.07
CA ILE A 31 -4.84 -10.87 -2.19
C ILE A 31 -3.93 -12.02 -1.81
N LYS A 32 -2.70 -11.72 -1.37
CA LYS A 32 -1.70 -12.73 -0.99
C LYS A 32 -0.61 -12.12 -0.11
N ASP A 33 0.08 -12.97 0.65
CA ASP A 33 1.28 -12.57 1.37
C ASP A 33 2.51 -12.66 0.47
N LEU A 34 3.42 -11.70 0.62
CA LEU A 34 4.68 -11.58 -0.08
C LEU A 34 5.82 -11.36 0.91
N ARG A 35 6.96 -11.97 0.62
CA ARG A 35 8.22 -11.76 1.32
C ARG A 35 9.14 -10.95 0.43
N LEU A 36 9.35 -9.69 0.78
CA LEU A 36 10.18 -8.76 0.02
C LEU A 36 11.56 -8.64 0.65
N ARG A 37 12.58 -8.45 -0.18
CA ARG A 37 13.96 -8.17 0.25
C ARG A 37 14.14 -6.67 0.50
N ILE A 38 14.81 -6.33 1.58
CA ILE A 38 15.23 -4.96 1.90
C ILE A 38 16.72 -4.86 1.58
N LEU A 39 17.13 -3.77 0.95
CA LEU A 39 18.56 -3.52 0.72
C LEU A 39 19.31 -3.48 2.07
N PRO A 40 20.43 -4.22 2.22
CA PRO A 40 21.22 -4.18 3.43
C PRO A 40 21.76 -2.77 3.65
N ASN A 41 21.73 -2.33 4.91
CA ASN A 41 22.07 -0.98 5.37
C ASN A 41 21.10 0.15 4.96
N ASP A 42 19.95 -0.15 4.36
CA ASP A 42 18.94 0.89 4.10
C ASP A 42 18.04 1.10 5.34
N GLU A 43 18.57 1.88 6.30
CA GLU A 43 17.79 2.26 7.49
C GLU A 43 16.57 3.13 7.16
N SER A 44 16.59 3.85 6.04
CA SER A 44 15.51 4.74 5.65
C SER A 44 14.26 3.95 5.22
N LEU A 45 14.45 2.87 4.45
CA LEU A 45 13.37 1.94 4.09
C LEU A 45 12.82 1.24 5.33
N LEU A 46 13.71 0.82 6.24
CA LEU A 46 13.31 0.19 7.50
C LEU A 46 12.46 1.10 8.39
N GLN A 47 12.80 2.38 8.48
CA GLN A 47 11.99 3.34 9.25
C GLN A 47 10.66 3.63 8.57
N SER A 48 10.65 3.74 7.24
CA SER A 48 9.43 3.96 6.47
C SER A 48 8.42 2.83 6.68
N LEU A 49 8.85 1.59 6.46
CA LEU A 49 8.00 0.39 6.68
C LEU A 49 7.50 0.23 8.12
N LYS A 50 8.20 0.82 9.10
CA LYS A 50 7.77 0.80 10.51
C LYS A 50 6.79 1.90 10.87
N SER A 51 6.78 2.99 10.12
CA SER A 51 6.01 4.18 10.45
C SER A 51 4.53 4.06 10.09
N SER A 52 4.19 3.18 9.15
CA SER A 52 2.80 2.89 8.79
C SER A 52 2.57 1.39 8.57
N SER A 53 1.34 0.97 8.85
CA SER A 53 0.87 -0.39 8.55
C SER A 53 0.49 -0.55 7.07
N HIS A 54 0.22 0.55 6.35
CA HIS A 54 -0.13 0.53 4.93
C HIS A 54 0.87 1.39 4.15
N ALA A 55 1.32 0.86 3.02
CA ALA A 55 2.29 1.56 2.19
C ALA A 55 2.15 1.18 0.72
N ILE A 56 2.59 2.09 -0.14
CA ILE A 56 2.86 1.79 -1.55
C ILE A 56 4.33 1.43 -1.64
N ILE A 57 4.61 0.18 -2.03
CA ILE A 57 5.96 -0.33 -2.23
C ILE A 57 6.27 -0.38 -3.72
N PHE A 58 7.47 0.07 -4.06
CA PHE A 58 8.07 -0.09 -5.38
C PHE A 58 9.21 -1.10 -5.27
N THR A 59 9.24 -2.06 -6.19
CA THR A 59 10.24 -3.12 -6.23
C THR A 59 11.06 -3.09 -7.51
N GLU A 60 12.28 -3.61 -7.46
CA GLU A 60 13.11 -3.87 -8.64
C GLU A 60 12.60 -5.14 -9.35
N GLY A 61 12.00 -5.00 -10.53
CA GLY A 61 11.46 -6.12 -11.32
C GLY A 61 9.98 -5.97 -11.71
N PHE A 62 9.42 -7.02 -12.31
CA PHE A 62 7.98 -7.06 -12.62
C PHE A 62 7.17 -7.47 -11.38
N ASN A 63 6.04 -6.80 -11.21
CA ASN A 63 5.27 -6.64 -9.98
C ASN A 63 4.85 -7.94 -9.27
N ASP A 64 4.77 -7.84 -7.94
CA ASP A 64 4.06 -8.73 -7.02
C ASP A 64 4.63 -10.15 -6.87
N GLU A 65 5.94 -10.32 -7.10
CA GLU A 65 6.63 -11.60 -6.89
C GLU A 65 7.34 -11.66 -5.54
N ASP A 66 7.40 -12.87 -4.98
CA ASP A 66 8.17 -13.19 -3.79
C ASP A 66 9.67 -12.92 -4.01
N ASP A 67 10.35 -12.52 -2.93
CA ASP A 67 11.75 -12.12 -2.90
C ASP A 67 12.11 -10.91 -3.80
N SER A 68 11.14 -10.11 -4.25
CA SER A 68 11.44 -8.84 -4.94
C SER A 68 12.13 -7.84 -4.01
N THR A 69 13.09 -7.07 -4.52
CA THR A 69 13.84 -6.08 -3.73
C THR A 69 13.09 -4.76 -3.67
N ILE A 70 12.85 -4.23 -2.47
CA ILE A 70 12.23 -2.92 -2.28
C ILE A 70 13.22 -1.82 -2.69
N ILE A 71 12.79 -0.92 -3.58
CA ILE A 71 13.55 0.25 -4.01
C ILE A 71 13.00 1.55 -3.42
N SER A 72 11.71 1.59 -3.06
CA SER A 72 11.08 2.76 -2.47
C SER A 72 9.81 2.38 -1.72
N VAL A 73 9.50 3.15 -0.68
CA VAL A 73 8.31 2.99 0.16
C VAL A 73 7.68 4.36 0.34
N MET A 74 6.41 4.48 -0.03
CA MET A 74 5.58 5.61 0.34
C MET A 74 4.60 5.15 1.40
N ASN A 75 4.74 5.69 2.61
CA ASN A 75 3.82 5.36 3.69
C ASN A 75 2.50 6.06 3.42
N LEU A 76 1.40 5.35 3.65
CA LEU A 76 0.09 5.95 3.68
C LEU A 76 -0.29 6.14 5.13
N THR A 77 -0.56 7.36 5.54
CA THR A 77 -1.18 7.60 6.85
C THR A 77 -2.66 7.23 6.79
N ASP A 78 -3.24 6.79 7.91
CA ASP A 78 -4.67 6.53 7.98
C ASP A 78 -5.49 7.80 7.67
N ASP A 79 -4.95 8.98 7.98
CA ASP A 79 -5.55 10.27 7.65
C ASP A 79 -5.56 10.54 6.13
N GLU A 80 -4.47 10.25 5.41
CA GLU A 80 -4.42 10.34 3.95
C GLU A 80 -5.36 9.33 3.28
N LEU A 81 -5.39 8.09 3.80
CA LEU A 81 -6.30 7.06 3.30
C LEU A 81 -7.77 7.47 3.50
N ASN A 82 -8.10 8.04 4.65
CA ASN A 82 -9.45 8.55 4.92
C ASN A 82 -9.79 9.78 4.08
N HIS A 83 -8.82 10.67 3.83
CA HIS A 83 -9.02 11.84 2.99
C HIS A 83 -9.37 11.47 1.54
N GLU A 84 -8.65 10.50 0.96
CA GLU A 84 -8.96 10.00 -0.40
C GLU A 84 -10.32 9.31 -0.47
N LYS A 85 -10.69 8.52 0.55
CA LYS A 85 -12.02 7.91 0.64
C LYS A 85 -13.14 8.95 0.70
N GLU A 86 -12.98 10.00 1.51
CA GLU A 86 -13.95 11.09 1.57
C GLU A 86 -14.06 11.85 0.24
N ASN A 87 -12.95 12.02 -0.47
CA ASN A 87 -12.95 12.74 -1.74
C ASN A 87 -13.64 11.95 -2.85
N MET A 88 -13.44 10.63 -2.92
CA MET A 88 -14.16 9.75 -3.85
C MET A 88 -15.66 9.70 -3.57
N ILE A 89 -16.08 9.67 -2.30
CA ILE A 89 -17.50 9.71 -1.92
C ILE A 89 -18.14 11.06 -2.31
N LYS A 90 -17.42 12.18 -2.12
CA LYS A 90 -17.89 13.50 -2.57
C LYS A 90 -18.05 13.57 -4.08
N ALA A 91 -17.07 13.08 -4.84
CA ALA A 91 -17.13 13.03 -6.29
C ALA A 91 -18.30 12.17 -6.82
N ALA A 92 -18.65 11.10 -6.10
CA ALA A 92 -19.83 10.27 -6.42
C ALA A 92 -21.16 10.95 -6.07
N ASN A 93 -21.23 11.73 -4.99
CA ASN A 93 -22.43 12.48 -4.60
C ASN A 93 -22.69 13.73 -5.45
N ASP A 94 -21.66 14.30 -6.07
CA ASP A 94 -21.80 15.42 -7.02
C ASP A 94 -22.31 14.98 -8.41
N PHE A 95 -22.44 13.67 -8.65
CA PHE A 95 -23.08 13.10 -9.84
C PHE A 95 -24.62 13.01 -9.72
N ASN A 96 -25.25 14.09 -9.26
CA ASN A 96 -26.70 14.25 -9.40
C ASN A 96 -26.95 15.08 -10.67
N PRO A 97 -27.28 14.47 -11.83
CA PRO A 97 -27.64 15.26 -13.00
C PRO A 97 -28.87 16.12 -12.64
N PRO A 98 -28.94 17.38 -13.10
CA PRO A 98 -30.12 18.20 -12.86
C PRO A 98 -31.35 17.46 -13.39
N SER A 99 -32.35 17.30 -12.52
CA SER A 99 -33.65 16.78 -12.92
C SER A 99 -34.22 17.68 -14.03
N PRO A 100 -34.71 17.13 -15.14
CA PRO A 100 -35.30 17.96 -16.19
C PRO A 100 -36.64 18.50 -15.67
N GLU A 101 -36.75 19.83 -15.57
CA GLU A 101 -38.03 20.56 -15.49
C GLU A 101 -38.65 20.71 -16.89
#